data_AF-A0A1T4S386-F1
#
_entry.id   AF-A0A1T4S386-F1
#
_cell.length_a   1.000
_cell.length_b   1.000
_cell.length_c   1.000
_cell.angle_alpha   90.00
_cell.angle_beta   90.00
_cell.angle_gamma   90.00
#
_symmetry.space_group_name_H-M   'P 1'
#
loop_
_entity.id
_entity.type
_entity.pdbx_description
1 polymer ?
#
loop_
_entity_poly.entity_id
_entity_poly.type
_entity_poly.pdbx_seq_one_letter_code
_entity_poly.pdbx_strand_id
1 'polypeptide(L)'
;MKPFVSKLLWLLGVPLVLGLAMLAGGEEGIMSAGLMLMFLMPAYLVIGCLLAIFSREYAETGKALVLASGVMLVVGLSTCGIILASM
;
A
#
# COMPACT_ATOMS: atom_id res chain seq x y z
N MET A 1 -7.55 -20.38 4.96
CA MET A 1 -6.81 -19.16 5.37
C MET A 1 -7.73 -18.30 6.22
N LYS A 2 -7.22 -17.61 7.26
CA LYS A 2 -8.04 -16.68 8.07
C LYS A 2 -8.56 -15.54 7.18
N PRO A 3 -9.82 -15.10 7.34
CA PRO A 3 -10.42 -14.06 6.49
C PRO A 3 -9.64 -12.74 6.54
N PHE A 4 -9.03 -12.43 7.69
CA PHE A 4 -8.13 -11.29 7.87
C PHE A 4 -6.91 -11.31 6.92
N VAL A 5 -6.22 -12.45 6.85
CA VAL A 5 -4.99 -12.59 6.04
C VAL A 5 -5.32 -12.53 4.54
N SER A 6 -6.46 -13.11 4.15
CA SER A 6 -6.92 -13.05 2.75
C SER A 6 -7.25 -11.62 2.31
N LYS A 7 -7.90 -10.83 3.18
CA LYS A 7 -8.21 -9.42 2.91
C LYS A 7 -6.95 -8.56 2.87
N LEU A 8 -6.03 -8.78 3.81
CA LEU A 8 -4.73 -8.10 3.84
C LEU A 8 -3.94 -8.35 2.56
N LEU A 9 -3.82 -9.61 2.13
CA LEU A 9 -3.10 -10.01 0.92
C LEU A 9 -3.70 -9.38 -0.33
N TRP A 10 -5.02 -9.29 -0.44
CA TRP A 10 -5.66 -8.65 -1.58
C TRP A 10 -5.43 -7.12 -1.57
N LEU A 11 -5.61 -6.47 -0.42
CA LEU A 11 -5.43 -5.02 -0.32
C LEU A 11 -3.97 -4.58 -0.46
N LEU A 12 -3.02 -5.40 -0.05
CA LEU A 12 -1.59 -5.13 -0.22
C LEU A 12 -1.12 -5.55 -1.61
N GLY A 13 -1.53 -6.75 -2.05
CA GLY A 13 -1.02 -7.40 -3.24
C GLY A 13 -1.46 -6.70 -4.53
N VAL A 14 -2.72 -6.27 -4.64
CA VAL A 14 -3.21 -5.57 -5.84
C VAL A 14 -2.39 -4.31 -6.13
N PRO A 15 -2.21 -3.35 -5.20
CA PRO A 15 -1.43 -2.15 -5.48
C PRO A 15 0.07 -2.43 -5.64
N LEU A 16 0.63 -3.41 -4.93
CA LEU A 16 2.03 -3.80 -5.13
C LEU A 16 2.27 -4.39 -6.53
N VAL A 17 1.40 -5.29 -6.98
CA VAL A 17 1.52 -5.93 -8.30
C VAL A 17 1.30 -4.90 -9.41
N LEU A 18 0.35 -3.99 -9.24
CA LEU A 18 0.16 -2.86 -10.16
C LEU A 18 1.40 -1.95 -10.21
N GLY A 19 1.95 -1.58 -9.06
CA GLY A 19 3.17 -0.78 -8.97
C GLY A 19 4.36 -1.46 -9.65
N LEU A 20 4.55 -2.76 -9.42
CA LEU A 20 5.60 -3.57 -10.06
C LEU A 20 5.41 -3.67 -11.58
N ALA A 21 4.17 -3.81 -12.05
CA ALA A 21 3.87 -3.82 -13.48
C ALA A 21 4.18 -2.47 -14.14
N MET A 22 3.89 -1.36 -13.44
CA MET A 22 4.26 -0.01 -13.91
C MET A 22 5.77 0.19 -13.92
N LEU A 23 6.48 -0.27 -12.89
CA LEU A 23 7.95 -0.26 -12.82
C LEU A 23 8.61 -1.00 -13.99
N ALA A 24 8.00 -2.07 -14.51
CA ALA A 24 8.49 -2.79 -15.69
C ALA A 24 8.39 -1.97 -17.00
N GLY A 25 7.65 -0.86 -17.01
CA GLY A 25 7.49 0.04 -18.15
C GLY A 25 8.63 1.04 -18.38
N GLY A 26 9.68 1.01 -17.55
CA GLY A 26 10.83 1.92 -17.66
C GLY A 26 10.69 3.20 -16.81
N GLU A 27 11.44 4.24 -17.16
CA GLU A 27 11.61 5.46 -16.32
C GLU A 27 10.29 6.20 -16.04
N GLU A 28 9.39 6.31 -17.02
CA GLU A 28 8.06 6.91 -16.85
C GLU A 28 7.14 6.07 -15.92
N GLY A 29 7.37 4.76 -15.92
CA GLY A 29 6.70 3.79 -15.04
C GLY A 29 7.03 3.98 -13.57
N ILE A 30 8.27 4.38 -13.26
CA ILE A 30 8.72 4.66 -11.88
C ILE A 30 7.96 5.86 -11.32
N MET A 31 7.86 6.93 -12.11
CA MET A 31 7.22 8.18 -11.67
C MET A 31 5.71 7.99 -11.47
N SER A 32 5.05 7.26 -12.37
CA SER A 32 3.62 6.94 -12.27
C SER A 32 3.31 6.00 -11.10
N ALA A 33 4.12 4.97 -10.86
CA ALA A 33 3.99 4.11 -9.69
C ALA A 33 4.16 4.88 -8.36
N GLY A 34 5.12 5.81 -8.31
CA GLY A 34 5.35 6.69 -7.17
C GLY A 34 4.15 7.58 -6.87
N LEU A 35 3.60 8.25 -7.89
CA LEU A 35 2.40 9.08 -7.77
C LEU A 35 1.18 8.26 -7.30
N MET A 36 0.97 7.07 -7.85
CA MET A 36 -0.12 6.19 -7.43
C MET A 36 -0.01 5.85 -5.94
N LEU A 37 1.15 5.41 -5.47
CA LEU A 37 1.38 5.07 -4.07
C LEU A 37 1.25 6.29 -3.15
N MET A 38 1.66 7.48 -3.61
CA MET A 38 1.56 8.73 -2.87
C MET A 38 0.11 9.11 -2.55
N PHE A 39 -0.86 8.83 -3.44
CA PHE A 39 -2.28 9.06 -3.17
C PHE A 39 -2.95 7.88 -2.47
N LEU A 40 -2.60 6.66 -2.86
CA LEU A 40 -3.25 5.45 -2.37
C LEU A 40 -2.93 5.20 -0.89
N MET A 41 -1.68 5.42 -0.47
CA MET A 41 -1.23 5.14 0.89
C MET A 41 -1.93 6.02 1.95
N PRO A 42 -2.02 7.37 1.82
CA PRO A 42 -2.76 8.18 2.78
C PRO A 42 -4.26 7.89 2.75
N ALA A 43 -4.85 7.59 1.58
CA ALA A 43 -6.25 7.19 1.51
C ALA A 43 -6.51 5.89 2.30
N TYR A 44 -5.64 4.88 2.15
CA TYR A 44 -5.73 3.62 2.88
C TYR A 44 -5.53 3.80 4.37
N LEU A 45 -4.64 4.71 4.77
CA LEU A 45 -4.40 5.03 6.17
C LEU A 45 -5.61 5.72 6.81
N VAL A 46 -6.21 6.71 6.13
CA VAL A 46 -7.38 7.44 6.64
C VAL A 46 -8.61 6.53 6.70
N ILE A 47 -8.92 5.81 5.62
CA ILE A 47 -10.08 4.90 5.55
C ILE A 47 -9.90 3.73 6.52
N GLY A 48 -8.69 3.18 6.62
CA GLY A 48 -8.35 2.12 7.56
C GLY A 48 -8.53 2.54 9.01
N CYS A 49 -8.08 3.76 9.35
CA CYS A 49 -8.22 4.31 10.69
C CYS A 49 -9.70 4.58 11.04
N LEU A 50 -10.47 5.14 10.11
CA LEU A 50 -11.91 5.34 10.28
C LEU A 50 -12.65 4.02 10.53
N LEU A 51 -12.40 2.99 9.73
CA LEU A 51 -13.01 1.68 9.88
C LEU A 51 -12.58 0.97 11.18
N ALA A 52 -11.33 1.16 11.61
CA ALA A 52 -10.81 0.57 12.84
C ALA A 52 -11.38 1.19 14.11
N ILE A 53 -11.67 2.49 14.09
CA ILE A 53 -12.13 3.25 15.26
C ILE A 53 -13.66 3.28 15.35
N PHE A 54 -14.35 3.56 14.23
CA PHE A 54 -15.79 3.85 14.25
C PHE A 54 -16.68 2.63 14.00
N SER A 55 -16.13 1.48 13.59
CA SER A 55 -16.94 0.31 13.29
C SER A 55 -16.42 -0.97 13.94
N ARG A 56 -17.19 -1.53 14.88
CA ARG A 56 -16.86 -2.80 15.54
C ARG A 56 -16.92 -3.99 14.57
N GLU A 57 -17.85 -3.99 13.63
CA GLU A 57 -17.99 -5.05 12.61
C GLU A 57 -16.85 -5.04 11.60
N TYR A 58 -16.38 -3.85 11.20
CA TYR A 58 -15.30 -3.70 10.21
C TYR A 58 -13.92 -3.42 10.84
N ALA A 59 -13.82 -3.47 12.17
CA ALA A 59 -12.58 -3.18 12.89
C ALA A 59 -11.40 -4.04 12.41
N GLU A 60 -11.64 -5.32 12.12
CA GLU A 60 -10.62 -6.22 11.58
C GLU A 60 -10.15 -5.80 10.18
N THR A 61 -11.06 -5.32 9.34
CA THR A 61 -10.74 -4.85 7.99
C THR A 61 -10.00 -3.51 8.04
N GLY A 62 -10.37 -2.61 8.96
CA GLY A 62 -9.66 -1.36 9.21
C GLY A 62 -8.23 -1.59 9.69
N LYS A 63 -8.02 -2.50 10.64
CA LYS A 63 -6.68 -2.90 11.11
C LYS A 63 -5.83 -3.49 9.98
N ALA A 64 -6.44 -4.29 9.11
CA ALA A 64 -5.75 -4.83 7.92
C ALA A 64 -5.33 -3.70 6.97
N LEU A 65 -6.19 -2.70 6.70
CA LEU A 65 -5.83 -1.54 5.88
C LEU A 65 -4.65 -0.75 6.46
N VAL A 66 -4.67 -0.49 7.77
CA VAL A 66 -3.61 0.26 8.45
C VAL A 66 -2.28 -0.50 8.41
N LEU A 67 -2.32 -1.82 8.62
CA LEU A 67 -1.14 -2.67 8.48
C LEU A 67 -0.62 -2.68 7.03
N ALA A 68 -1.52 -2.81 6.05
CA ALA A 68 -1.15 -2.81 4.64
C ALA A 68 -0.54 -1.46 4.22
N SER A 69 -1.07 -0.34 4.69
CA SER A 69 -0.52 0.97 4.42
C SER A 69 0.87 1.14 5.05
N GLY A 70 1.06 0.69 6.30
CA GLY A 70 2.38 0.67 6.95
C GLY A 70 3.42 -0.14 6.16
N VAL A 71 3.07 -1.33 5.67
CA VAL A 71 3.95 -2.14 4.81
C VAL A 71 4.25 -1.41 3.50
N MET A 72 3.24 -0.85 2.84
CA MET A 72 3.43 -0.06 1.61
C MET A 72 4.37 1.13 1.82
N LEU A 73 4.31 1.79 2.98
CA LEU A 73 5.18 2.91 3.30
C LEU A 73 6.63 2.47 3.55
N VAL A 74 6.85 1.35 4.23
CA VAL A 74 8.21 0.78 4.39
C VAL A 74 8.79 0.38 3.04
N VAL A 75 8.00 -0.27 2.18
CA VAL A 75 8.41 -0.65 0.84
C VAL A 75 8.72 0.59 0.01
N GLY A 76 7.83 1.60 0.01
CA GLY A 76 8.00 2.85 -0.71
C GLY A 76 9.23 3.65 -0.27
N LEU A 77 9.47 3.77 1.04
CA LEU A 77 10.69 4.41 1.56
C LEU A 77 11.96 3.63 1.16
N SER A 78 11.87 2.30 1.12
CA SER A 78 12.99 1.45 0.70
C SER A 78 13.29 1.63 -0.79
N THR A 79 12.28 1.66 -1.67
CA THR A 79 12.48 1.93 -3.10
C THR A 79 13.00 3.35 -3.34
N CYS A 80 12.44 4.37 -2.67
CA CYS A 80 12.96 5.73 -2.76
C CYS A 80 14.43 5.82 -2.31
N GLY A 81 14.80 5.16 -1.20
CA GLY A 81 16.18 5.12 -0.72
C GLY A 81 17.14 4.42 -1.70
N ILE A 82 16.73 3.32 -2.31
CA ILE A 82 17.52 2.62 -3.34
C ILE A 82 17.73 3.51 -4.58
N ILE A 83 16.69 4.23 -5.01
CA ILE A 83 16.78 5.16 -6.15
C ILE A 83 17.76 6.30 -5.83
N LEU A 84 17.64 6.93 -4.66
CA LEU A 84 18.55 7.99 -4.23
C LEU A 84 20.00 7.51 -4.07
N ALA A 85 20.22 6.27 -3.62
CA ALA A 85 21.55 5.70 -3.51
C ALA A 85 22.16 5.26 -4.85
N SER A 86 21.32 5.10 -5.89
CA SER A 86 21.74 4.70 -7.24
C SER A 86 21.89 5.89 -8.21
N MET A 87 21.51 7.09 -7.79
CA MET A 87 21.79 8.37 -8.47
C MET A 87 23.09 8.97 -7.98
#